data_AF-A0A4Q3CGF5-F1
#
_entry.id   AF-A0A4Q3CGF5-F1
#
_cell.length_a   1.000
_cell.length_b   1.000
_cell.length_c   1.000
_cell.angle_alpha   90.00
_cell.angle_beta   90.00
_cell.angle_gamma   90.00
#
_symmetry.space_group_name_H-M   'P 1'
#
loop_
_entity.id
_entity.type
_entity.pdbx_description
1 polymer ?
#
loop_
_entity_poly.entity_id
_entity_poly.type
_entity_poly.pdbx_seq_one_letter_code
_entity_poly.pdbx_strand_id
1 'polypeptide(L)'
;MHLKPILLLAALGILASCKGEKAEDTTEDKTLAKTEAKPAPGFTALKHSNKALILANSLTLFNKDKSPKSTVSKLYGLIVDLDSISDRRFALGKIDDECQEYNFAYANSLKIKGWIHGKYVYQYLHDDRDTVFTLQGTEFRLYATKTLNMGVTNNGDLTFCGEENPVVLYNSKTKAEALVVIEPHDDYAKSTYMVLDAFDGWEDKITGSFLL
;
A
#
# COMPACT_ATOMS: atom_id res chain seq x y z
N MET A 1 -30.00 68.94 17.39
CA MET A 1 -28.82 69.82 17.18
C MET A 1 -28.11 69.96 18.51
N HIS A 2 -26.81 69.61 18.52
CA HIS A 2 -25.75 69.95 19.49
C HIS A 2 -25.96 69.54 20.98
N LEU A 3 -25.02 68.91 21.70
CA LEU A 3 -23.59 68.67 21.51
C LEU A 3 -23.17 67.42 22.34
N LYS A 4 -22.12 66.74 21.88
CA LYS A 4 -21.50 65.46 22.34
C LYS A 4 -20.67 65.61 23.66
N PRO A 5 -19.76 64.67 24.02
CA PRO A 5 -19.89 63.34 24.64
C PRO A 5 -18.95 63.24 25.88
N ILE A 6 -18.50 62.02 26.26
CA ILE A 6 -17.37 61.60 27.16
C ILE A 6 -17.92 60.83 28.39
N LEU A 7 -17.92 59.49 28.38
CA LEU A 7 -16.83 58.53 28.66
C LEU A 7 -16.94 58.04 30.11
N LEU A 8 -17.20 56.75 30.34
CA LEU A 8 -16.58 56.04 31.46
C LEU A 8 -16.45 54.55 31.14
N LEU A 9 -15.20 54.10 31.21
CA LEU A 9 -14.66 52.81 30.82
C LEU A 9 -15.03 51.69 31.78
N ALA A 10 -15.03 50.48 31.20
CA ALA A 10 -15.03 49.20 31.86
C ALA A 10 -13.71 48.89 32.60
N ALA A 11 -13.88 48.14 33.70
CA ALA A 11 -13.02 47.10 34.27
C ALA A 11 -11.49 47.27 34.27
N LEU A 12 -10.89 47.36 35.47
CA LEU A 12 -9.60 46.73 35.77
C LEU A 12 -9.45 46.52 37.29
N GLY A 13 -9.60 45.27 37.72
CA GLY A 13 -9.32 44.81 39.07
C GLY A 13 -7.83 44.59 39.29
N ILE A 14 -7.23 45.58 39.95
CA ILE A 14 -6.08 45.62 40.86
C ILE A 14 -5.21 44.36 41.00
N LEU A 15 -3.97 44.56 40.53
CA LEU A 15 -2.67 44.05 40.96
C LEU A 15 -2.54 43.64 42.45
N ALA A 16 -1.98 42.45 42.68
CA ALA A 16 -1.09 42.21 43.82
C ALA A 16 0.33 42.03 43.27
N SER A 17 1.22 42.90 43.75
CA SER A 17 2.62 43.05 43.38
C SER A 17 3.51 42.18 44.27
N CYS A 18 4.58 41.61 43.71
CA CYS A 18 5.90 41.61 44.37
C CYS A 18 7.03 41.29 43.39
N LYS A 19 7.85 42.33 43.15
CA LYS A 19 9.32 42.38 43.01
C LYS A 19 10.07 41.12 42.56
N GLY A 20 10.83 41.29 41.47
CA GLY A 20 11.91 40.39 41.09
C GLY A 20 13.20 40.59 41.89
N GLU A 21 14.03 39.54 41.87
CA GLU A 21 15.47 39.56 42.02
C GLU A 21 16.09 38.54 41.04
N LYS A 22 17.39 38.71 40.81
CA LYS A 22 18.15 38.38 39.59
C LYS A 22 18.54 36.90 39.45
N ALA A 23 18.89 36.60 38.20
CA ALA A 23 19.60 35.45 37.65
C ALA A 23 20.50 34.65 38.59
N GLU A 24 20.39 33.32 38.49
CA GLU A 24 21.52 32.41 38.63
C GLU A 24 21.44 31.37 37.49
N ASP A 25 22.56 31.28 36.79
CA ASP A 25 22.87 30.36 35.71
C ASP A 25 22.96 28.94 36.27
N THR A 26 22.19 28.00 35.73
CA THR A 26 22.51 26.58 35.86
C THR A 26 22.13 25.91 34.56
N THR A 27 23.14 25.84 33.70
CA THR A 27 23.16 24.96 32.53
C THR A 27 23.11 23.52 33.03
N GLU A 28 21.91 22.98 33.25
CA GLU A 28 21.70 21.53 33.33
C GLU A 28 21.84 20.97 31.91
N ASP A 29 23.04 20.48 31.63
CA ASP A 29 23.31 19.53 30.55
C ASP A 29 22.49 18.27 30.80
N LYS A 30 21.23 18.28 30.35
CA LYS A 30 20.47 17.06 30.11
C LYS A 30 21.10 16.38 28.91
N THR A 31 22.17 15.64 29.19
CA THR A 31 22.61 14.55 28.34
C THR A 31 21.44 13.58 28.26
N LEU A 32 20.59 13.77 27.24
CA LEU A 32 19.58 12.82 26.83
C LEU A 32 20.34 11.54 26.49
N ALA A 33 20.38 10.63 27.47
CA ALA A 33 20.75 9.25 27.23
C ALA A 33 19.91 8.79 26.04
N LYS A 34 20.59 8.64 24.91
CA LYS A 34 20.03 8.09 23.69
C LYS A 34 19.76 6.64 24.05
N THR A 35 18.58 6.36 24.60
CA THR A 35 18.09 5.00 24.76
C THR A 35 18.07 4.45 23.34
N GLU A 36 19.08 3.64 23.02
CA GLU A 36 19.11 2.91 21.75
C GLU A 36 17.81 2.12 21.72
N ALA A 37 16.89 2.58 20.88
CA ALA A 37 15.63 1.91 20.68
C ALA A 37 15.97 0.50 20.23
N LYS A 38 15.67 -0.48 21.08
CA LYS A 38 15.83 -1.89 20.75
C LYS A 38 15.17 -2.10 19.37
N PRO A 39 15.88 -2.60 18.36
CA PRO A 39 15.34 -2.72 17.02
C PRO A 39 14.03 -3.48 17.11
N ALA A 40 12.98 -2.91 16.50
CA ALA A 40 11.68 -3.54 16.48
C ALA A 40 11.84 -4.98 15.98
N PRO A 41 11.23 -5.98 16.64
CA PRO A 41 11.36 -7.35 16.20
C PRO A 41 10.98 -7.44 14.71
N GLY A 42 11.76 -8.22 13.97
CA GLY A 42 11.46 -8.56 12.59
C GLY A 42 10.17 -9.38 12.47
N PHE A 43 9.92 -9.91 11.28
CA PHE A 43 8.77 -10.78 11.05
C PHE A 43 9.15 -12.24 10.84
N THR A 44 8.19 -13.12 11.13
CA THR A 44 8.29 -14.54 10.79
C THR A 44 7.80 -14.73 9.35
N ALA A 45 8.41 -15.67 8.63
CA ALA A 45 7.99 -16.03 7.27
C ALA A 45 6.97 -17.17 7.32
N LEU A 46 5.80 -16.95 6.72
CA LEU A 46 4.79 -17.96 6.45
C LEU A 46 4.94 -18.43 4.99
N LYS A 47 4.84 -19.74 4.76
CA LYS A 47 4.83 -20.30 3.41
C LYS A 47 3.63 -19.75 2.65
N HIS A 48 3.88 -19.23 1.45
CA HIS A 48 2.85 -18.62 0.62
C HIS A 48 3.25 -18.77 -0.83
N SER A 49 2.76 -19.82 -1.49
CA SER A 49 3.10 -20.12 -2.88
C SER A 49 2.05 -19.50 -3.81
N ASN A 50 2.34 -18.30 -4.32
CA ASN A 50 1.45 -17.58 -5.22
C ASN A 50 2.27 -16.79 -6.26
N LYS A 51 1.63 -16.27 -7.31
CA LYS A 51 2.21 -15.27 -8.21
C LYS A 51 1.73 -13.89 -7.83
N ALA A 52 2.52 -12.87 -8.18
CA ALA A 52 2.12 -11.49 -8.02
C ALA A 52 2.58 -10.60 -9.17
N LEU A 53 1.75 -9.61 -9.49
CA LEU A 53 2.04 -8.49 -10.38
C LEU A 53 2.65 -7.34 -9.57
N ILE A 54 3.69 -6.71 -10.13
CA ILE A 54 4.31 -5.52 -9.56
C ILE A 54 3.85 -4.26 -10.32
N LEU A 55 3.20 -3.34 -9.62
CA LEU A 55 2.77 -2.04 -10.16
C LEU A 55 3.63 -0.88 -9.65
N ALA A 56 4.94 -1.10 -9.59
CA ALA A 56 5.91 -0.06 -9.31
C ALA A 56 7.14 -0.20 -10.20
N ASN A 57 7.68 0.91 -10.67
CA ASN A 57 8.92 0.90 -11.46
C ASN A 57 10.13 0.48 -10.65
N SER A 58 10.13 0.72 -9.33
CA SER A 58 11.19 0.31 -8.42
C SER A 58 10.64 -0.11 -7.06
N LEU A 59 11.31 -1.06 -6.43
CA LEU A 59 11.00 -1.52 -5.07
C LEU A 59 12.27 -1.57 -4.22
N THR A 60 12.11 -1.27 -2.94
CA THR A 60 13.15 -1.51 -1.94
C THR A 60 13.07 -2.96 -1.48
N LEU A 61 14.22 -3.64 -1.46
CA LEU A 61 14.39 -4.92 -0.79
C LEU A 61 14.71 -4.67 0.67
N PHE A 62 14.18 -5.52 1.53
CA PHE A 62 14.32 -5.44 2.97
C PHE A 62 14.97 -6.71 3.53
N ASN A 63 15.57 -6.56 4.70
CA ASN A 63 15.91 -7.66 5.59
C ASN A 63 14.68 -8.08 6.41
N LYS A 64 14.75 -9.23 7.09
CA LYS A 64 13.64 -9.71 7.94
C LYS A 64 13.36 -8.81 9.15
N ASP A 65 14.34 -8.01 9.57
CA ASP A 65 14.20 -6.98 10.59
C ASP A 65 13.55 -5.68 10.05
N LYS A 66 13.12 -5.68 8.78
CA LYS A 66 12.54 -4.55 8.04
C LYS A 66 13.53 -3.42 7.75
N SER A 67 14.83 -3.63 7.95
CA SER A 67 15.82 -2.66 7.49
C SER A 67 15.87 -2.67 5.96
N PRO A 68 15.98 -1.52 5.30
CA PRO A 68 16.22 -1.48 3.86
C PRO A 68 17.58 -2.10 3.53
N LYS A 69 17.66 -2.82 2.42
CA LYS A 69 18.86 -3.52 1.95
C LYS A 69 19.38 -2.95 0.63
N SER A 70 18.50 -2.80 -0.36
CA SER A 70 18.85 -2.31 -1.70
C SER A 70 17.59 -1.91 -2.47
N THR A 71 17.73 -1.26 -3.62
CA THR A 71 16.61 -0.94 -4.53
C THR A 71 16.80 -1.64 -5.86
N VAL A 72 15.70 -2.17 -6.42
CA VAL A 72 15.67 -2.79 -7.75
C VAL A 72 14.69 -1.99 -8.61
N SER A 73 15.00 -1.81 -9.89
CA SER A 73 14.22 -1.00 -10.84
C SER A 73 13.79 -1.77 -12.08
N LYS A 74 12.98 -1.13 -12.94
CA LYS A 74 12.37 -1.71 -14.16
C LYS A 74 11.47 -2.91 -13.85
N LEU A 75 10.62 -2.73 -12.83
CA LEU A 75 9.74 -3.77 -12.29
C LEU A 75 8.26 -3.62 -12.68
N TYR A 76 7.84 -2.48 -13.26
CA TYR A 76 6.43 -2.27 -13.58
C TYR A 76 5.93 -3.32 -14.58
N GLY A 77 4.79 -3.94 -14.28
CA GLY A 77 4.22 -5.03 -15.08
C GLY A 77 4.92 -6.38 -14.91
N LEU A 78 5.95 -6.47 -14.07
CA LEU A 78 6.65 -7.73 -13.83
C LEU A 78 5.77 -8.68 -13.01
N ILE A 79 5.72 -9.94 -13.44
CA ILE A 79 5.09 -11.03 -12.70
C ILE A 79 6.20 -11.82 -12.01
N VAL A 80 6.02 -12.09 -10.72
CA VAL A 80 7.00 -12.76 -9.87
C VAL A 80 6.33 -13.86 -9.07
N ASP A 81 7.10 -14.90 -8.75
CA ASP A 81 6.68 -15.88 -7.75
C ASP A 81 6.89 -15.29 -6.35
N LEU A 82 5.91 -15.49 -5.49
CA LEU A 82 6.00 -15.28 -4.05
C LEU A 82 6.20 -16.63 -3.38
N ASP A 83 7.25 -16.74 -2.57
CA ASP A 83 7.55 -17.98 -1.83
C ASP A 83 6.99 -17.93 -0.40
N SER A 84 6.92 -16.72 0.18
CA SER A 84 6.56 -16.50 1.57
C SER A 84 6.02 -15.10 1.80
N ILE A 85 5.23 -14.94 2.86
CA ILE A 85 4.76 -13.65 3.36
C ILE A 85 5.10 -13.50 4.85
N SER A 86 5.10 -12.27 5.37
CA SER A 86 5.23 -12.03 6.80
C SER A 86 4.01 -12.53 7.57
N ASP A 87 4.22 -12.94 8.82
CA ASP A 87 3.19 -13.37 9.78
C ASP A 87 2.17 -12.28 10.14
N ARG A 88 2.51 -11.01 9.89
CA ARG A 88 1.69 -9.84 10.15
C ARG A 88 1.97 -8.72 9.16
N ARG A 89 1.13 -7.70 9.13
CA ARG A 89 1.28 -6.51 8.28
C ARG A 89 2.07 -5.41 8.98
N PHE A 90 2.71 -4.54 8.20
CA PHE A 90 3.51 -3.43 8.70
C PHE A 90 3.35 -2.18 7.82
N ALA A 91 3.32 -1.01 8.45
CA ALA A 91 3.55 0.26 7.78
C ALA A 91 5.07 0.57 7.71
N LEU A 92 5.53 1.20 6.63
CA LEU A 92 6.94 1.66 6.51
C LEU A 92 7.19 3.00 7.22
N GLY A 93 6.14 3.67 7.69
CA GLY A 93 6.21 4.94 8.40
C GLY A 93 5.48 4.89 9.73
N LYS A 94 5.53 5.99 10.49
CA LYS A 94 4.76 6.18 11.73
C LYS A 94 3.33 6.63 11.42
N ILE A 95 2.65 5.90 10.55
CA ILE A 95 1.27 6.18 10.18
C ILE A 95 0.41 5.14 10.90
N ASP A 96 -0.51 5.61 11.72
CA ASP A 96 -1.52 4.78 12.38
C ASP A 96 -2.75 4.67 11.47
N ASP A 97 -2.56 4.00 10.34
CA ASP A 97 -3.59 3.71 9.36
C ASP A 97 -3.41 2.26 8.92
N GLU A 98 -4.36 1.40 9.29
CA GLU A 98 -4.35 -0.02 8.95
C GLU A 98 -4.35 -0.23 7.42
N CYS A 99 -4.83 0.73 6.64
CA CYS A 99 -4.76 0.68 5.19
C CYS A 99 -3.37 0.95 4.60
N GLN A 100 -2.44 1.47 5.41
CA GLN A 100 -1.02 1.57 5.06
C GLN A 100 -0.19 0.36 5.54
N GLU A 101 -0.83 -0.62 6.19
CA GLU A 101 -0.16 -1.84 6.62
C GLU A 101 -0.25 -2.94 5.56
N TYR A 102 0.90 -3.45 5.12
CA TYR A 102 0.97 -4.52 4.13
C TYR A 102 1.85 -5.65 4.66
N ASN A 103 1.60 -6.88 4.23
CA ASN A 103 2.58 -7.94 4.43
C ASN A 103 3.87 -7.61 3.65
N PHE A 104 5.00 -8.03 4.20
CA PHE A 104 6.18 -8.24 3.39
C PHE A 104 6.05 -9.55 2.65
N ALA A 105 6.46 -9.62 1.39
CA ALA A 105 6.51 -10.83 0.61
C ALA A 105 7.92 -11.11 0.12
N TYR A 106 8.33 -12.38 0.13
CA TYR A 106 9.58 -12.80 -0.48
C TYR A 106 9.33 -13.10 -1.96
N ALA A 107 9.75 -12.18 -2.81
CA ALA A 107 9.69 -12.34 -4.26
C ALA A 107 10.91 -13.13 -4.74
N ASN A 108 10.68 -14.06 -5.65
CA ASN A 108 11.72 -14.91 -6.22
C ASN A 108 11.54 -15.01 -7.74
N SER A 109 12.41 -14.33 -8.47
CA SER A 109 12.48 -14.33 -9.93
C SER A 109 13.90 -14.01 -10.39
N LEU A 110 14.13 -14.04 -11.71
CA LEU A 110 15.40 -13.62 -12.30
C LEU A 110 15.76 -12.15 -12.02
N LYS A 111 14.77 -11.26 -11.91
CA LYS A 111 14.98 -9.81 -11.71
C LYS A 111 14.99 -9.39 -10.25
N ILE A 112 14.26 -10.10 -9.39
CA ILE A 112 14.10 -9.74 -7.98
C ILE A 112 14.14 -10.97 -7.10
N LYS A 113 14.99 -10.92 -6.06
CA LYS A 113 15.12 -11.96 -5.05
C LYS A 113 15.29 -11.34 -3.66
N GLY A 114 14.22 -11.28 -2.87
CA GLY A 114 14.24 -10.66 -1.56
C GLY A 114 12.87 -10.26 -1.01
N TRP A 115 12.85 -9.75 0.23
CA TRP A 115 11.64 -9.25 0.87
C TRP A 115 11.26 -7.88 0.32
N ILE A 116 10.03 -7.71 -0.12
CA ILE A 116 9.44 -6.45 -0.59
C ILE A 116 8.22 -6.11 0.26
N HIS A 117 7.96 -4.81 0.42
CA HIS A 117 6.74 -4.33 1.06
C HIS A 117 5.56 -4.42 0.09
N GLY A 118 4.41 -4.89 0.58
CA GLY A 118 3.29 -5.29 -0.26
C GLY A 118 2.48 -4.18 -0.94
N LYS A 119 2.82 -2.89 -0.72
CA LYS A 119 2.03 -1.75 -1.22
C LYS A 119 1.75 -1.77 -2.72
N TYR A 120 2.71 -2.22 -3.52
CA TYR A 120 2.60 -2.28 -4.99
C TYR A 120 2.68 -3.72 -5.52
N VAL A 121 2.34 -4.69 -4.67
CA VAL A 121 2.44 -6.12 -4.95
C VAL A 121 1.03 -6.69 -4.94
N TYR A 122 0.58 -7.15 -6.10
CA TYR A 122 -0.77 -7.62 -6.32
C TYR A 122 -0.74 -9.12 -6.58
N GLN A 123 -1.11 -9.91 -5.57
CA GLN A 123 -1.11 -11.37 -5.68
C GLN A 123 -2.32 -11.86 -6.48
N TYR A 124 -2.16 -12.99 -7.15
CA TYR A 124 -3.26 -13.58 -7.91
C TYR A 124 -4.36 -14.04 -6.95
N LEU A 125 -5.60 -13.76 -7.35
CA LEU A 125 -6.78 -14.37 -6.77
C LEU A 125 -6.98 -15.75 -7.42
N HIS A 126 -7.29 -16.72 -6.57
CA HIS A 126 -7.81 -18.01 -6.99
C HIS A 126 -9.29 -18.00 -6.67
N ASP A 127 -10.06 -17.24 -7.45
CA ASP A 127 -11.51 -17.27 -7.38
C ASP A 127 -12.08 -18.28 -8.39
N ASP A 128 -13.32 -18.69 -8.16
CA ASP A 128 -14.04 -19.65 -9.02
C ASP A 128 -14.72 -18.96 -10.22
N ARG A 129 -14.29 -17.74 -10.60
CA ARG A 129 -14.92 -16.97 -11.69
C ARG A 129 -14.54 -17.56 -13.05
N ASP A 130 -15.49 -17.53 -13.99
CA ASP A 130 -15.23 -17.86 -15.39
C ASP A 130 -14.40 -16.74 -16.06
N THR A 131 -13.10 -16.96 -16.12
CA THR A 131 -12.10 -16.02 -16.63
C THR A 131 -11.43 -16.51 -17.91
N VAL A 132 -11.90 -17.64 -18.46
CA VAL A 132 -11.29 -18.31 -19.61
C VAL A 132 -12.11 -18.02 -20.87
N PHE A 133 -11.46 -17.63 -21.94
CA PHE A 133 -12.11 -17.39 -23.23
C PHE A 133 -11.23 -17.81 -24.39
N THR A 134 -11.83 -18.06 -25.55
CA THR A 134 -11.09 -18.41 -26.77
C THR A 134 -11.28 -17.33 -27.82
N LEU A 135 -10.17 -16.90 -28.43
CA LEU A 135 -10.15 -16.00 -29.57
C LEU A 135 -9.27 -16.62 -30.67
N GLN A 136 -9.84 -16.81 -31.86
CA GLN A 136 -9.13 -17.38 -33.02
C GLN A 136 -8.40 -18.71 -32.68
N GLY A 137 -9.06 -19.59 -31.94
CA GLY A 137 -8.51 -20.89 -31.52
C GLY A 137 -7.40 -20.82 -30.47
N THR A 138 -7.12 -19.64 -29.90
CA THR A 138 -6.20 -19.47 -28.77
C THR A 138 -6.98 -19.26 -27.49
N GLU A 139 -6.72 -20.08 -26.46
CA GLU A 139 -7.27 -19.89 -25.13
C GLU A 139 -6.53 -18.77 -24.41
N PHE A 140 -7.29 -17.90 -23.75
CA PHE A 140 -6.82 -16.85 -22.87
C PHE A 140 -7.45 -17.03 -21.50
N ARG A 141 -6.74 -16.59 -20.46
CA ARG A 141 -7.25 -16.57 -19.09
C ARG A 141 -6.96 -15.24 -18.42
N LEU A 142 -7.93 -14.67 -17.73
CA LEU A 142 -7.75 -13.50 -16.88
C LEU A 142 -7.47 -13.95 -15.44
N TYR A 143 -6.48 -13.35 -14.80
CA TYR A 143 -6.26 -13.47 -13.37
C TYR A 143 -6.54 -12.12 -12.74
N ALA A 144 -7.60 -12.04 -11.94
CA ALA A 144 -7.78 -10.93 -11.03
C ALA A 144 -6.69 -10.97 -9.96
N THR A 145 -6.26 -9.81 -9.49
CA THR A 145 -5.23 -9.70 -8.45
C THR A 145 -5.73 -8.82 -7.31
N LYS A 146 -5.14 -8.98 -6.13
CA LYS A 146 -5.40 -8.10 -4.97
C LYS A 146 -4.09 -7.71 -4.30
N THR A 147 -4.08 -6.55 -3.65
CA THR A 147 -2.96 -6.11 -2.83
C THR A 147 -2.73 -7.01 -1.61
N LEU A 148 -1.51 -7.01 -1.08
CA LEU A 148 -1.12 -7.76 0.12
C LEU A 148 -1.51 -7.09 1.46
N ASN A 149 -2.43 -6.12 1.44
CA ASN A 149 -3.08 -5.57 2.64
C ASN A 149 -4.51 -6.11 2.84
N MET A 150 -5.20 -6.55 1.77
CA MET A 150 -6.60 -6.99 1.82
C MET A 150 -6.75 -8.33 2.55
N GLY A 151 -7.65 -8.37 3.54
CA GLY A 151 -7.95 -9.56 4.32
C GLY A 151 -8.26 -9.25 5.77
N VAL A 152 -8.00 -10.23 6.65
CA VAL A 152 -8.17 -10.07 8.09
C VAL A 152 -7.01 -9.24 8.65
N THR A 153 -7.33 -8.26 9.49
CA THR A 153 -6.35 -7.42 10.17
C THR A 153 -5.58 -8.19 11.21
N ASN A 154 -4.49 -7.58 11.69
CA ASN A 154 -3.76 -8.11 12.83
C ASN A 154 -4.67 -8.25 14.08
N ASN A 155 -5.74 -7.46 14.17
CA ASN A 155 -6.71 -7.44 15.27
C ASN A 155 -7.93 -8.36 15.02
N GLY A 156 -8.01 -9.02 13.87
CA GLY A 156 -9.09 -9.94 13.53
C GLY A 156 -10.25 -9.35 12.73
N ASP A 157 -10.22 -8.04 12.43
CA ASP A 157 -11.26 -7.36 11.67
C ASP A 157 -11.08 -7.56 10.16
N LEU A 158 -12.13 -7.40 9.36
CA LEU A 158 -11.99 -7.41 7.90
C LEU A 158 -11.55 -6.02 7.41
N THR A 159 -10.51 -5.99 6.58
CA THR A 159 -10.07 -4.77 5.89
C THR A 159 -10.37 -4.79 4.41
N PHE A 160 -10.95 -3.67 3.95
CA PHE A 160 -11.17 -3.34 2.54
C PHE A 160 -10.26 -2.18 2.13
N CYS A 161 -8.97 -2.34 2.43
CA CYS A 161 -7.96 -1.35 2.09
C CYS A 161 -7.41 -1.69 0.70
N GLY A 162 -7.79 -0.95 -0.33
CA GLY A 162 -7.38 -1.21 -1.71
C GLY A 162 -8.55 -1.01 -2.66
N GLU A 163 -8.38 -0.13 -3.64
CA GLU A 163 -9.46 0.29 -4.55
C GLU A 163 -9.38 -0.41 -5.91
N GLU A 164 -8.36 -1.23 -6.15
CA GLU A 164 -8.06 -1.75 -7.48
C GLU A 164 -7.61 -3.21 -7.46
N ASN A 165 -8.17 -3.97 -8.41
CA ASN A 165 -7.83 -5.36 -8.69
C ASN A 165 -7.34 -5.48 -10.15
N PRO A 166 -6.08 -5.13 -10.44
CA PRO A 166 -5.51 -5.23 -11.78
C PRO A 166 -5.61 -6.64 -12.35
N VAL A 167 -5.68 -6.72 -13.68
CA VAL A 167 -5.84 -7.99 -14.39
C VAL A 167 -4.54 -8.40 -15.09
N VAL A 168 -4.18 -9.66 -14.92
CA VAL A 168 -3.15 -10.32 -15.72
C VAL A 168 -3.79 -11.24 -16.74
N LEU A 169 -3.42 -11.09 -18.01
CA LEU A 169 -3.83 -11.97 -19.10
C LEU A 169 -2.78 -13.04 -19.34
N TYR A 170 -3.21 -14.30 -19.38
CA TYR A 170 -2.45 -15.43 -19.88
C TYR A 170 -2.88 -15.78 -21.30
N ASN A 171 -1.89 -16.06 -22.15
CA ASN A 171 -2.09 -16.56 -23.51
C ASN A 171 -1.52 -17.98 -23.64
N SER A 172 -2.39 -18.96 -23.92
CA SER A 172 -2.01 -20.37 -24.03
C SER A 172 -1.03 -20.68 -25.17
N LYS A 173 -1.11 -19.95 -26.28
CA LYS A 173 -0.26 -20.14 -27.47
C LYS A 173 1.19 -19.74 -27.20
N THR A 174 1.40 -18.61 -26.53
CA THR A 174 2.75 -18.12 -26.19
C THR A 174 3.21 -18.57 -24.82
N LYS A 175 2.30 -19.11 -23.99
CA LYS A 175 2.51 -19.43 -22.57
C LYS A 175 3.03 -18.23 -21.77
N ALA A 176 2.61 -17.03 -22.15
CA ALA A 176 3.04 -15.79 -21.53
C ALA A 176 1.92 -15.15 -20.73
N GLU A 177 2.31 -14.45 -19.66
CA GLU A 177 1.44 -13.66 -18.81
C GLU A 177 1.84 -12.18 -18.91
N ALA A 178 0.86 -11.27 -18.96
CA ALA A 178 1.12 -9.83 -19.02
C ALA A 178 -0.01 -9.00 -18.40
N LEU A 179 0.34 -7.84 -17.86
CA LEU A 179 -0.63 -6.82 -17.48
C LEU A 179 -1.40 -6.35 -18.72
N VAL A 180 -2.72 -6.24 -18.61
CA VAL A 180 -3.56 -5.64 -19.64
C VAL A 180 -3.56 -4.12 -19.46
N VAL A 181 -2.74 -3.43 -20.25
CA VAL A 181 -2.67 -1.96 -20.26
C VAL A 181 -3.84 -1.41 -21.10
N ILE A 182 -4.48 -0.36 -20.60
CA ILE A 182 -5.50 0.39 -21.33
C ILE A 182 -4.84 1.70 -21.75
N GLU A 183 -4.79 1.94 -23.06
CA GLU A 183 -4.40 3.26 -23.56
C GLU A 183 -5.48 4.27 -23.16
N PRO A 184 -5.13 5.37 -22.47
CA PRO A 184 -6.10 6.39 -22.10
C PRO A 184 -6.61 7.04 -23.38
N HIS A 185 -7.81 6.66 -23.80
CA HIS A 185 -8.38 7.12 -25.06
C HIS A 185 -9.29 8.35 -24.86
N ASP A 186 -9.77 8.61 -23.64
CA ASP A 186 -10.59 9.77 -23.24
C ASP A 186 -10.57 9.95 -21.70
N ASP A 187 -11.06 11.09 -21.19
CA ASP A 187 -11.18 11.44 -19.75
C ASP A 187 -11.99 10.44 -18.89
N TYR A 188 -12.59 9.42 -19.51
CA TYR A 188 -13.42 8.40 -18.85
C TYR A 188 -12.62 7.20 -18.31
N ALA A 189 -11.41 6.96 -18.81
CA ALA A 189 -10.57 5.85 -18.34
C ALA A 189 -9.96 6.20 -16.98
N LYS A 190 -10.56 5.70 -15.89
CA LYS A 190 -10.09 5.92 -14.51
C LYS A 190 -8.76 5.22 -14.21
N SER A 191 -8.33 4.27 -15.05
CA SER A 191 -7.10 3.49 -14.89
C SER A 191 -6.35 3.36 -16.22
N THR A 192 -5.03 3.16 -16.12
CA THR A 192 -4.13 2.85 -17.24
C THR A 192 -4.03 1.34 -17.51
N TYR A 193 -4.82 0.54 -16.81
CA TYR A 193 -4.88 -0.91 -16.97
C TYR A 193 -6.28 -1.44 -16.66
N MET A 194 -6.56 -2.64 -17.16
CA MET A 194 -7.79 -3.35 -16.87
C MET A 194 -7.82 -3.72 -15.38
N VAL A 195 -8.96 -3.43 -14.75
CA VAL A 195 -9.30 -3.86 -13.40
C VAL A 195 -10.54 -4.75 -13.50
N LEU A 196 -10.61 -5.79 -12.67
CA LEU A 196 -11.78 -6.63 -12.49
C LEU A 196 -12.20 -6.52 -11.03
N ASP A 197 -13.27 -5.78 -10.74
CA ASP A 197 -13.76 -5.73 -9.38
C ASP A 197 -14.53 -7.03 -9.07
N ALA A 198 -14.16 -7.68 -7.97
CA ALA A 198 -14.87 -8.84 -7.49
C ALA A 198 -15.96 -8.48 -6.46
N PHE A 199 -15.95 -7.23 -5.98
CA PHE A 199 -16.65 -6.81 -4.77
C PHE A 199 -17.75 -5.77 -5.00
N ASP A 200 -17.91 -5.21 -6.19
CA ASP A 200 -18.94 -4.20 -6.48
C ASP A 200 -20.35 -4.78 -6.70
N GLY A 201 -20.50 -6.11 -6.62
CA GLY A 201 -21.77 -6.80 -6.86
C GLY A 201 -22.13 -6.94 -8.35
N TRP A 202 -21.27 -6.44 -9.24
CA TRP A 202 -21.32 -6.70 -10.66
C TRP A 202 -20.36 -7.86 -10.91
N GLU A 203 -20.92 -9.06 -11.09
CA GLU A 203 -20.12 -10.16 -11.61
C GLU A 203 -19.77 -9.83 -13.06
N ASP A 204 -18.64 -9.13 -13.24
CA ASP A 204 -18.07 -8.84 -14.54
C ASP A 204 -17.99 -10.13 -15.36
N LYS A 205 -18.90 -10.25 -16.33
CA LYS A 205 -19.02 -11.42 -17.17
C LYS A 205 -18.34 -11.16 -18.50
N ILE A 206 -17.39 -12.02 -18.84
CA ILE A 206 -16.85 -12.05 -20.20
C ILE A 206 -17.98 -12.51 -21.13
N THR A 207 -18.52 -11.59 -21.93
CA THR A 207 -19.55 -11.89 -22.93
C THR A 207 -18.93 -11.78 -24.32
N GLY A 208 -18.91 -12.90 -25.06
CA GLY A 208 -18.41 -12.89 -26.43
C GLY A 208 -18.28 -14.29 -27.04
N SER A 209 -19.13 -14.60 -28.02
CA SER A 209 -18.82 -15.62 -29.03
C SER A 209 -17.99 -14.94 -30.11
N PHE A 210 -16.67 -15.10 -30.08
CA PHE A 210 -15.80 -14.60 -31.13
C PHE A 210 -15.72 -15.61 -32.28
N LEU A 211 -16.77 -15.63 -33.09
CA LEU A 211 -16.72 -16.20 -34.43
C LEU A 211 -16.23 -15.11 -35.39
N LEU A 212 -14.94 -15.13 -35.70
CA LEU A 212 -14.37 -14.54 -36.90
C LEU A 212 -13.50 -15.59 -37.59
#